data_AF-A0A6B3CCK6-F1
#
_entry.id   AF-A0A6B3CCK6-F1
#
_cell.length_a   1.000
_cell.length_b   1.000
_cell.length_c   1.000
_cell.angle_alpha   90.00
_cell.angle_beta   90.00
_cell.angle_gamma   90.00
#
_symmetry.space_group_name_H-M   'P 1'
#
loop_
_entity.id
_entity.type
_entity.pdbx_description
1 polymer ?
#
loop_
_entity_poly.entity_id
_entity_poly.type
_entity_poly.pdbx_seq_one_letter_code
_entity_poly.pdbx_strand_id
1 'polypeptide(L)'
;PLVVFGLYGGALADAWDKRKLILWTEAGQGVLCAALLVNALLPSPAVWPLYVIAAFTSALGAVQRPALDSLIPRIVAHEHLPAAASLNALRWQVGGIAGPALAGVVVAYAGLGWAYAVDLVTFAASVALVAGLV
;
A
#
# COMPACT_ATOMS: atom_id res chain seq x y z
N PRO A 1 -7.49 9.82 -13.72
CA PRO A 1 -7.06 8.47 -13.26
C PRO A 1 -7.97 7.89 -12.16
N LEU A 2 -8.08 8.54 -11.00
CA LEU A 2 -8.93 8.08 -9.88
C LEU A 2 -10.40 7.86 -10.26
N VAL A 3 -10.97 8.68 -11.15
CA VAL A 3 -12.39 8.56 -11.54
C VAL A 3 -12.64 7.34 -12.44
N VAL A 4 -11.74 7.05 -13.39
CA VAL A 4 -11.88 5.91 -14.33
C VAL A 4 -11.54 4.58 -13.64
N PHE A 5 -10.43 4.55 -12.88
CA PHE A 5 -10.05 3.37 -12.09
C PHE A 5 -10.91 3.15 -10.86
N GLY A 6 -11.50 4.20 -10.28
CA GLY A 6 -12.43 4.08 -9.16
C GLY A 6 -13.76 3.45 -9.57
N LEU A 7 -14.30 3.81 -10.75
CA LEU A 7 -15.57 3.25 -11.24
C LEU A 7 -15.45 1.76 -11.62
N TYR A 8 -14.38 1.37 -12.32
CA TYR A 8 -14.14 -0.04 -12.66
C TYR A 8 -13.57 -0.85 -11.49
N GLY A 9 -12.77 -0.20 -10.64
CA GLY A 9 -12.15 -0.80 -9.46
C GLY A 9 -13.16 -1.19 -8.38
N GLY A 10 -14.19 -0.35 -8.15
CA GLY A 10 -15.28 -0.66 -7.23
C GLY A 10 -16.11 -1.87 -7.69
N ALA A 11 -16.45 -1.94 -8.98
CA ALA A 11 -17.21 -3.06 -9.54
C ALA A 11 -16.39 -4.39 -9.54
N LEU A 12 -15.08 -4.32 -9.79
CA LEU A 12 -14.18 -5.48 -9.66
C LEU A 12 -14.04 -5.92 -8.20
N ALA A 13 -13.98 -4.99 -7.25
CA ALA A 13 -13.88 -5.27 -5.82
C ALA A 13 -15.15 -5.90 -5.24
N ASP A 14 -16.32 -5.61 -5.82
CA ASP A 14 -17.59 -6.25 -5.45
C ASP A 14 -17.76 -7.65 -6.05
N ALA A 15 -17.11 -7.95 -7.20
CA ALA A 15 -17.19 -9.25 -7.87
C ALA A 15 -16.13 -10.27 -7.42
N TRP A 16 -14.99 -9.82 -6.86
CA TRP A 16 -13.89 -10.69 -6.45
C TRP A 16 -13.82 -10.95 -4.93
N ASP A 17 -13.17 -12.05 -4.57
CA ASP A 17 -12.75 -12.31 -3.19
C ASP A 17 -11.88 -11.15 -2.69
N LYS A 18 -12.46 -10.31 -1.81
CA LYS A 18 -11.80 -9.14 -1.20
C LYS A 18 -10.41 -9.46 -0.62
N ARG A 19 -10.24 -10.67 -0.08
CA ARG A 19 -8.96 -11.17 0.43
C ARG A 19 -7.91 -11.35 -0.67
N LYS A 20 -8.29 -11.99 -1.78
CA LYS A 20 -7.41 -12.18 -2.94
C LYS A 20 -7.08 -10.83 -3.57
N LEU A 21 -8.06 -9.93 -3.65
CA LEU A 21 -7.87 -8.57 -4.17
C LEU A 21 -6.78 -7.82 -3.39
N ILE A 22 -6.85 -7.83 -2.05
CA ILE A 22 -5.84 -7.20 -1.18
C ILE A 22 -4.46 -7.83 -1.39
N LEU A 23 -4.39 -9.17 -1.46
CA LEU A 23 -3.12 -9.86 -1.69
C LEU A 23 -2.50 -9.46 -3.05
N TRP A 24 -3.30 -9.42 -4.12
CA TRP A 24 -2.83 -9.02 -5.45
C TRP A 24 -2.40 -7.56 -5.50
N THR A 25 -3.12 -6.65 -4.83
CA THR A 25 -2.75 -5.23 -4.79
C THR A 25 -1.46 -5.01 -4.00
N GLU A 26 -1.30 -5.66 -2.85
CA GLU A 26 -0.07 -5.62 -2.03
C GLU A 26 1.13 -6.19 -2.81
N ALA A 27 0.96 -7.35 -3.46
CA ALA A 27 1.99 -7.94 -4.30
C ALA A 27 2.36 -7.01 -5.47
N GLY A 28 1.36 -6.39 -6.12
CA GLY A 28 1.58 -5.41 -7.18
C GLY A 28 2.35 -4.17 -6.69
N GLN A 29 2.01 -3.63 -5.53
CA GLN A 29 2.73 -2.51 -4.93
C GLN A 29 4.18 -2.90 -4.57
N GLY A 30 4.40 -4.10 -4.03
CA GLY A 30 5.74 -4.63 -3.78
C GLY A 30 6.59 -4.74 -5.04
N VAL A 31 6.03 -5.24 -6.14
CA VAL A 31 6.73 -5.31 -7.45
C VAL A 31 7.09 -3.92 -7.97
N LEU A 32 6.17 -2.96 -7.86
CA LEU A 32 6.43 -1.57 -8.25
C LEU A 32 7.52 -0.93 -7.38
N CYS A 33 7.53 -1.21 -6.08
CA CYS A 33 8.58 -0.77 -5.16
C CYS A 33 9.94 -1.40 -5.51
N ALA A 34 9.97 -2.70 -5.84
CA ALA A 34 11.19 -3.37 -6.31
C ALA A 34 11.72 -2.74 -7.61
N ALA A 35 10.84 -2.33 -8.53
CA ALA A 35 11.24 -1.62 -9.74
C ALA A 35 11.87 -0.24 -9.43
N LEU A 36 11.35 0.49 -8.43
CA LEU A 36 11.95 1.73 -7.95
C LEU A 36 13.31 1.50 -7.28
N LEU A 37 13.44 0.42 -6.50
CA LEU A 37 14.71 0.04 -5.89
C LEU A 37 15.78 -0.21 -6.96
N VAL A 38 15.45 -0.99 -8.00
CA VAL A 38 16.36 -1.24 -9.13
C VAL A 38 16.73 0.07 -9.84
N ASN A 39 15.75 0.95 -10.08
CA ASN A 39 16.00 2.28 -10.67
C ASN A 39 16.92 3.15 -9.78
N ALA A 40 16.81 3.06 -8.46
CA ALA A 40 17.65 3.81 -7.53
C ALA A 40 19.08 3.26 -7.43
N LEU A 41 19.30 1.98 -7.73
CA LEU A 41 20.63 1.35 -7.74
C LEU A 41 21.39 1.55 -9.06
N LEU A 42 20.72 2.05 -10.11
CA LEU A 42 21.35 2.34 -11.40
C LEU A 42 22.32 3.53 -11.28
N PRO A 43 23.43 3.56 -12.06
CA PRO A 43 24.40 4.67 -12.04
C PRO A 43 23.79 6.02 -12.48
N SER A 44 22.72 5.98 -13.28
CA SER A 44 21.94 7.16 -13.68
C SER A 44 20.46 6.85 -13.51
N PRO A 45 19.87 7.18 -12.35
CA PRO A 45 18.45 6.94 -12.08
C PRO A 45 17.58 7.79 -13.01
N ALA A 46 16.61 7.15 -13.68
CA ALA A 46 15.65 7.87 -14.50
C ALA A 46 14.48 8.37 -13.64
N VAL A 47 13.95 9.55 -13.97
CA VAL A 47 12.80 10.14 -13.26
C VAL A 47 11.46 9.63 -13.81
N TRP A 48 11.42 9.24 -15.09
CA TRP A 48 10.19 8.78 -15.74
C TRP A 48 9.50 7.58 -15.06
N PRO A 49 10.20 6.58 -14.47
CA PRO A 49 9.56 5.46 -13.79
C PRO A 49 8.76 5.91 -12.57
N LEU A 50 9.16 7.01 -11.89
CA LEU A 50 8.44 7.54 -10.73
C LEU A 50 7.01 7.93 -11.10
N TYR A 51 6.81 8.57 -12.25
CA TYR A 51 5.48 8.99 -12.69
C TYR A 51 4.59 7.80 -13.07
N VAL A 52 5.17 6.83 -13.79
CA VAL A 52 4.45 5.62 -14.19
C VAL A 52 4.06 4.81 -12.95
N ILE A 53 5.01 4.60 -12.04
CA ILE A 53 4.80 3.83 -10.82
C ILE A 53 3.81 4.54 -9.90
N ALA A 54 3.88 5.87 -9.75
CA ALA A 54 2.90 6.65 -8.99
C ALA A 54 1.48 6.52 -9.55
N ALA A 55 1.32 6.45 -10.88
CA ALA A 55 0.02 6.25 -11.50
C ALA A 55 -0.54 4.84 -11.18
N PHE A 56 0.30 3.81 -11.26
CA PHE A 56 -0.11 2.43 -10.93
C PHE A 56 -0.38 2.24 -9.44
N THR A 57 0.45 2.77 -8.54
CA THR A 57 0.20 2.68 -7.09
C THR A 57 -1.08 3.41 -6.71
N SER A 58 -1.37 4.55 -7.34
CA SER A 58 -2.66 5.25 -7.17
C SER A 58 -3.84 4.41 -7.65
N ALA A 59 -3.70 3.70 -8.78
CA ALA A 59 -4.74 2.81 -9.29
C ALA A 59 -4.97 1.60 -8.36
N LEU A 60 -3.91 0.93 -7.90
CA LEU A 60 -3.99 -0.18 -6.95
C LEU A 60 -4.61 0.26 -5.63
N GLY A 61 -4.20 1.41 -5.10
CA GLY A 61 -4.74 1.96 -3.85
C GLY A 61 -6.23 2.32 -3.93
N ALA A 62 -6.72 2.75 -5.10
CA ALA A 62 -8.14 3.04 -5.32
C ALA A 62 -9.02 1.78 -5.21
N VAL A 63 -8.49 0.62 -5.58
CA VAL A 63 -9.17 -0.68 -5.49
C VAL A 63 -9.02 -1.29 -4.10
N GLN A 64 -7.86 -1.12 -3.48
CA GLN A 64 -7.54 -1.72 -2.19
C GLN A 64 -8.29 -1.09 -1.00
N ARG A 65 -8.46 0.25 -0.99
CA ARG A 65 -9.16 0.98 0.08
C ARG A 65 -10.57 0.44 0.38
N PRO A 66 -11.50 0.35 -0.60
CA PRO A 66 -12.85 -0.17 -0.32
C PRO A 66 -12.84 -1.65 0.11
N ALA A 67 -11.89 -2.45 -0.39
CA ALA A 67 -11.74 -3.84 0.04
C ALA A 67 -11.36 -3.94 1.52
N LEU A 68 -10.41 -3.11 1.98
CA LEU A 68 -10.00 -3.03 3.39
C LEU A 68 -11.12 -2.52 4.30
N ASP A 69 -11.79 -1.44 3.90
CA ASP A 69 -12.88 -0.85 4.69
C ASP A 69 -14.05 -1.84 4.87
N SER A 70 -14.31 -2.69 3.87
CA SER A 70 -15.33 -3.74 3.96
C SER A 70 -14.89 -5.00 4.73
N LEU A 71 -13.59 -5.17 4.99
CA LEU A 71 -13.04 -6.29 5.73
C LEU A 71 -13.14 -6.07 7.26
N ILE A 72 -12.95 -4.83 7.70
CA ILE A 72 -12.92 -4.46 9.12
C ILE A 72 -14.20 -4.90 9.87
N PRO A 73 -15.42 -4.66 9.36
CA PRO A 73 -16.65 -5.08 10.04
C PRO A 73 -16.84 -6.61 10.08
N ARG A 74 -16.09 -7.37 9.28
CA ARG A 74 -16.15 -8.84 9.27
C ARG A 74 -15.22 -9.49 10.31
N ILE A 75 -14.23 -8.75 10.79
CA ILE A 75 -13.20 -9.24 11.72
C ILE A 75 -13.48 -8.77 13.15
N VAL A 76 -14.20 -7.65 13.29
CA VAL A 76 -14.50 -7.02 14.58
C VAL A 76 -15.98 -7.23 14.94
N ALA A 77 -16.26 -7.64 16.17
CA ALA A 77 -17.63 -7.73 16.69
C ALA A 77 -18.33 -6.36 16.64
N HIS A 78 -19.65 -6.35 16.41
CA HIS A 78 -20.42 -5.13 16.16
C HIS A 78 -20.25 -4.06 17.26
N GLU A 79 -20.11 -4.51 18.51
CA GLU A 79 -19.92 -3.71 19.72
C GLU A 79 -18.59 -2.95 19.73
N HIS A 80 -17.57 -3.47 19.05
CA HIS A 80 -16.22 -2.92 19.01
C HIS A 80 -15.95 -2.07 17.75
N LEU A 81 -16.93 -1.92 16.85
CA LEU A 81 -16.77 -1.13 15.62
C LEU A 81 -16.34 0.34 15.88
N PRO A 82 -16.91 1.08 16.87
CA PRO A 82 -16.48 2.44 17.15
C PRO A 82 -15.03 2.52 17.66
N ALA A 83 -14.61 1.54 18.48
CA ALA A 83 -13.25 1.44 18.99
C ALA A 83 -12.27 1.10 17.85
N ALA A 84 -12.63 0.18 16.96
CA ALA A 84 -11.82 -0.18 15.79
C ALA A 84 -11.70 0.98 14.81
N ALA A 85 -12.77 1.76 14.59
CA ALA A 85 -12.73 2.95 13.75
C ALA A 85 -11.77 4.02 14.32
N SER A 86 -11.84 4.27 15.63
CA SER A 86 -10.94 5.19 16.33
C SER A 86 -9.48 4.75 16.23
N LEU A 87 -9.20 3.46 16.44
CA LEU A 87 -7.85 2.91 16.32
C LEU A 87 -7.33 3.00 14.88
N ASN A 88 -8.18 2.75 13.89
CA ASN A 88 -7.81 2.90 12.47
C ASN A 88 -7.49 4.35 12.13
N ALA A 89 -8.29 5.30 12.60
CA ALA A 89 -8.03 6.73 12.42
C ALA A 89 -6.69 7.14 13.05
N LEU A 90 -6.40 6.67 14.26
CA LEU A 90 -5.10 6.89 14.91
C LEU A 90 -3.96 6.30 14.08
N ARG A 91 -4.10 5.06 13.61
CA ARG A 91 -3.11 4.39 12.75
C ARG A 91 -2.83 5.21 11.50
N TRP A 92 -3.86 5.77 10.87
CA TRP A 92 -3.71 6.63 9.69
C TRP A 92 -3.00 7.94 10.01
N GLN A 93 -3.37 8.62 11.09
CA GLN A 93 -2.72 9.89 11.48
C GLN A 93 -1.25 9.67 11.84
N VAL A 94 -0.96 8.65 12.64
CA VAL A 94 0.41 8.30 13.03
C VAL A 94 1.22 7.92 11.79
N GLY A 95 0.69 7.06 10.92
CA GLY A 95 1.36 6.68 9.68
C GLY A 95 1.60 7.86 8.73
N GLY A 96 0.62 8.76 8.59
CA GLY A 96 0.71 9.93 7.73
C GLY A 96 1.73 10.98 8.21
N ILE A 97 2.04 11.01 9.51
CA ILE A 97 3.03 11.93 10.09
C ILE A 97 4.40 11.23 10.20
N ALA A 98 4.43 10.07 10.86
CA ALA A 98 5.67 9.35 11.15
C ALA A 98 6.29 8.75 9.89
N GLY A 99 5.49 8.29 8.92
CA GLY A 99 5.96 7.68 7.68
C GLY A 99 6.87 8.62 6.88
N PRO A 100 6.38 9.79 6.41
CA PRO A 100 7.20 10.75 5.68
C PRO A 100 8.39 11.28 6.48
N ALA A 101 8.24 11.47 7.79
CA ALA A 101 9.33 11.93 8.66
C ALA A 101 10.47 10.90 8.72
N LEU A 102 10.16 9.63 8.96
CA LEU A 102 11.15 8.55 8.97
C LEU A 102 11.75 8.33 7.59
N ALA A 103 10.94 8.37 6.53
CA ALA A 103 11.43 8.26 5.15
C ALA A 103 12.45 9.36 4.82
N GLY A 104 12.18 10.61 5.21
CA GLY A 104 13.12 11.72 5.03
C GLY A 104 14.46 11.51 5.74
N VAL A 105 14.43 11.00 6.97
CA VAL A 105 15.64 10.65 7.73
C VAL A 105 16.41 9.54 7.03
N VAL A 106 15.75 8.44 6.63
CA VAL A 106 16.40 7.33 5.94
C VAL A 106 17.03 7.78 4.62
N VAL A 107 16.31 8.57 3.82
CA VAL A 107 16.84 9.10 2.55
C VAL A 107 18.03 10.03 2.79
N ALA A 108 18.01 10.87 3.82
CA ALA A 108 19.09 11.80 4.11
C ALA A 108 20.39 11.11 4.55
N TYR A 109 20.30 10.04 5.35
CA TYR A 109 21.48 9.37 5.91
C TYR A 109 21.91 8.11 5.15
N ALA A 110 20.97 7.35 4.60
CA ALA A 110 21.21 6.07 3.94
C ALA A 110 20.92 6.12 2.42
N GLY A 111 20.30 7.19 1.91
CA GLY A 111 19.98 7.35 0.49
C GLY A 111 18.71 6.63 0.04
N LEU A 112 18.36 6.80 -1.23
CA LEU A 112 17.12 6.26 -1.81
C LEU A 112 17.08 4.73 -1.85
N GLY A 113 18.21 4.07 -2.09
CA GLY A 113 18.27 2.61 -2.16
C GLY A 113 17.81 1.95 -0.86
N TRP A 114 18.28 2.44 0.29
CA TRP A 114 17.85 1.93 1.59
C TRP A 114 16.39 2.25 1.91
N ALA A 115 15.91 3.43 1.52
CA ALA A 115 14.50 3.79 1.68
C ALA A 115 13.57 2.81 0.93
N TYR A 116 13.87 2.52 -0.34
CA TYR A 116 13.09 1.56 -1.13
C TYR A 116 13.27 0.11 -0.65
N ALA A 117 14.44 -0.26 -0.13
CA ALA A 117 14.66 -1.60 0.41
C ALA A 117 13.82 -1.85 1.67
N VAL A 118 13.76 -0.87 2.59
CA VAL A 118 12.91 -0.95 3.80
C VAL A 118 11.43 -1.01 3.41
N ASP A 119 11.02 -0.23 2.42
CA ASP A 119 9.64 -0.22 1.91
C ASP A 119 9.28 -1.58 1.28
N LEU A 120 10.19 -2.17 0.49
CA LEU A 120 10.02 -3.51 -0.10
C LEU A 120 9.86 -4.60 0.96
N VAL A 121 10.66 -4.56 2.05
CA VAL A 121 10.53 -5.50 3.18
C VAL A 121 9.17 -5.34 3.87
N THR A 122 8.68 -4.11 3.98
CA THR A 122 7.37 -3.83 4.58
C THR A 122 6.23 -4.44 3.75
N PHE A 123 6.28 -4.30 2.42
CA PHE A 123 5.33 -4.97 1.52
C PHE A 123 5.44 -6.49 1.60
N ALA A 124 6.64 -7.05 1.64
CA ALA A 124 6.84 -8.50 1.79
C ALA A 124 6.23 -9.03 3.12
N ALA A 125 6.44 -8.30 4.22
CA ALA A 125 5.85 -8.63 5.51
C ALA A 125 4.31 -8.54 5.49
N SER A 126 3.77 -7.50 4.84
CA SER A 126 2.32 -7.33 4.64
C SER A 126 1.71 -8.51 3.89
N VAL A 127 2.31 -8.89 2.75
CA VAL A 127 1.87 -10.06 1.97
C VAL A 127 1.93 -11.35 2.79
N ALA A 128 3.00 -11.57 3.56
CA ALA A 128 3.14 -12.75 4.41
C ALA A 128 2.07 -12.82 5.51
N LEU A 129 1.76 -11.68 6.16
CA LEU A 129 0.71 -11.60 7.18
C LEU A 129 -0.68 -11.85 6.59
N VAL A 130 -0.97 -11.28 5.42
CA VAL A 130 -2.25 -11.49 4.73
C VAL A 130 -2.37 -12.95 4.28
N ALA A 131 -1.29 -13.57 3.80
CA ALA A 131 -1.26 -14.97 3.41
C ALA A 131 -1.43 -15.92 4.61
N GLY A 132 -0.89 -15.59 5.79
CA GLY A 132 -1.04 -16.40 7.00
C GLY A 132 -2.43 -16.36 7.65
N LEU A 133 -3.28 -15.42 7.23
CA LEU A 133 -4.70 -15.35 7.62
C LEU A 133 -5.61 -16.21 6.70
N VAL A 134 -5.05 -16.86 5.68
CA VAL A 134 -5.70 -17.78 4.74
C VAL A 134 -5.53 -19.21 5.22
#